data_AF-A0A956K8T5-F1
#
_entry.id   AF-A0A956K8T5-F1
#
_cell.length_a   1.000
_cell.length_b   1.000
_cell.length_c   1.000
_cell.angle_alpha   90.00
_cell.angle_beta   90.00
_cell.angle_gamma   90.00
#
_symmetry.space_group_name_H-M   'P 1'
#
loop_
_entity.id
_entity.type
_entity.pdbx_description
1 polymer ?
#
loop_
_entity_poly.entity_id
_entity_poly.type
_entity_poly.pdbx_seq_one_letter_code
_entity_poly.pdbx_strand_id
1 'polypeptide(L)'
;MRAAATSDARYELEDTDTGSVPSAFAALYAAHYDFLWRCALRMGTPAADVDDLVQECFVVALRRFDRFDPQAGARASTWLFAILRNVQRNHARSLRRRA
;
A
#
# COMPACT_ATOMS: atom_id res chain seq x y z
N MET A 1 19.53 31.00 37.32
CA MET A 1 19.35 29.54 37.29
C MET A 1 17.88 29.23 37.51
N ARG A 2 17.11 28.99 36.44
CA ARG A 2 15.70 28.60 36.49
C ARG A 2 15.43 27.63 35.34
N ALA A 3 14.60 26.65 35.64
CA ALA A 3 14.49 25.34 35.05
C ALA A 3 14.32 25.29 33.52
N ALA A 4 14.97 24.30 32.93
CA ALA A 4 14.59 23.70 31.66
C ALA A 4 13.19 23.11 31.79
N ALA A 5 12.29 23.56 30.93
CA ALA A 5 11.11 22.81 30.54
C ALA A 5 11.03 22.94 29.02
N THR A 6 11.80 22.06 28.36
CA THR A 6 11.51 21.62 27.00
C THR A 6 10.11 21.03 27.04
N SER A 7 9.09 21.87 26.84
CA SER A 7 7.74 21.42 26.59
C SER A 7 7.73 20.95 25.15
N ASP A 8 8.07 19.68 25.04
CA ASP A 8 7.83 18.76 23.95
C ASP A 8 6.47 19.09 23.31
N ALA A 9 6.48 19.97 22.31
CA ALA A 9 5.38 20.21 21.39
C ALA A 9 5.27 18.97 20.49
N ARG A 10 4.89 17.89 21.15
CA ARG A 10 4.75 16.55 20.62
C ARG A 10 3.46 16.56 19.81
N TYR A 11 3.57 17.07 18.58
CA TYR A 11 2.63 16.90 17.47
C TYR A 11 1.17 16.79 17.96
N GLU A 12 0.58 17.92 18.35
CA GLU A 12 -0.87 18.04 18.29
C GLU A 12 -1.25 17.89 16.82
N LEU A 13 -1.59 16.65 16.45
CA LEU A 13 -2.22 16.35 15.17
C LEU A 13 -3.61 16.95 15.22
N GLU A 14 -3.71 18.23 14.84
CA GLU A 14 -4.96 18.78 14.35
C GLU A 14 -5.42 17.88 13.20
N ASP A 15 -6.56 17.25 13.41
CA ASP A 15 -7.24 16.36 12.46
C ASP A 15 -7.81 17.22 11.31
N THR A 16 -6.92 17.75 10.46
CA THR A 16 -7.30 18.41 9.23
C THR A 16 -7.64 17.34 8.20
N ASP A 17 -8.91 16.98 8.15
CA ASP A 17 -9.57 16.15 7.14
C ASP A 17 -9.42 16.74 5.72
N THR A 18 -8.25 16.56 5.13
CA THR A 18 -8.03 16.73 3.69
C THR A 18 -7.00 15.70 3.23
N GLY A 19 -7.46 14.46 3.02
CA GLY A 19 -6.65 13.40 2.41
C GLY A 19 -6.11 12.31 3.35
N SER A 20 -6.66 12.17 4.55
CA SER A 20 -6.29 11.08 5.46
C SER A 20 -6.68 9.72 4.88
N VAL A 21 -5.71 8.80 4.78
CA VAL A 21 -5.95 7.41 4.36
C VAL A 21 -6.88 6.77 5.40
N PRO A 22 -7.98 6.11 4.99
CA PRO A 22 -8.87 5.45 5.94
C PRO A 22 -8.08 4.52 6.87
N SER A 23 -8.30 4.60 8.18
CA SER A 23 -7.56 3.81 9.18
C SER A 23 -7.62 2.29 8.89
N ALA A 24 -8.76 1.82 8.39
CA ALA A 24 -8.95 0.45 7.93
C ALA A 24 -8.02 0.08 6.75
N PHE A 25 -7.76 1.01 5.84
CA PHE A 25 -6.81 0.80 4.74
C PHE A 25 -5.36 0.79 5.23
N ALA A 26 -5.01 1.66 6.18
CA ALA A 26 -3.67 1.63 6.80
C ALA A 26 -3.39 0.27 7.48
N ALA A 27 -4.38 -0.29 8.18
CA ALA A 27 -4.28 -1.63 8.77
C ALA A 27 -4.15 -2.72 7.68
N LEU A 28 -4.91 -2.61 6.59
CA LEU A 28 -4.80 -3.52 5.44
C LEU A 28 -3.39 -3.50 4.83
N TYR A 29 -2.83 -2.31 4.64
CA TYR A 29 -1.48 -2.11 4.11
C TYR A 29 -0.43 -2.80 4.99
N ALA A 30 -0.41 -2.47 6.29
CA ALA A 30 0.55 -3.01 7.24
C ALA A 30 0.49 -4.55 7.31
N ALA A 31 -0.72 -5.13 7.24
CA ALA A 31 -0.90 -6.58 7.29
C ALA A 31 -0.47 -7.33 6.02
N HIS A 32 -0.42 -6.66 4.85
CA HIS A 32 -0.25 -7.35 3.56
C HIS A 32 0.96 -6.93 2.75
N TYR A 33 1.70 -5.88 3.15
CA TYR A 33 2.87 -5.39 2.42
C TYR A 33 3.88 -6.52 2.12
N ASP A 34 4.36 -7.18 3.18
CA ASP A 34 5.34 -8.28 3.07
C ASP A 34 4.84 -9.47 2.24
N PHE A 35 3.53 -9.73 2.30
CA PHE A 35 2.92 -10.78 1.48
C PHE A 35 3.00 -10.42 -0.01
N LEU A 36 2.59 -9.21 -0.38
CA LEU A 36 2.63 -8.75 -1.77
C LEU A 36 4.05 -8.61 -2.29
N TRP A 37 4.98 -8.15 -1.45
CA TRP A 37 6.41 -8.12 -1.73
C TRP A 37 6.95 -9.49 -2.15
N ARG A 38 6.73 -10.51 -1.31
CA ARG A 38 7.17 -11.88 -1.59
C ARG A 38 6.49 -12.46 -2.82
N CYS A 39 5.21 -12.14 -3.05
CA CYS A 39 4.49 -12.54 -4.25
C CYS A 39 5.10 -11.92 -5.52
N ALA A 40 5.41 -10.62 -5.49
CA ALA A 40 6.00 -9.90 -6.63
C ALA A 40 7.37 -10.47 -7.02
N LEU A 41 8.23 -10.77 -6.03
CA LEU A 41 9.50 -11.48 -6.25
C LEU A 41 9.28 -12.85 -6.89
N ARG A 42 8.32 -13.64 -6.37
CA ARG A 42 8.03 -14.99 -6.91
C ARG A 42 7.44 -14.96 -8.31
N MET A 43 6.82 -13.85 -8.71
CA MET A 43 6.35 -13.62 -10.09
C MET A 43 7.46 -13.18 -11.05
N GLY A 44 8.71 -13.07 -10.58
CA GLY A 44 9.85 -12.70 -11.40
C GLY A 44 10.01 -11.20 -11.65
N THR A 45 9.41 -10.36 -10.79
CA THR A 45 9.67 -8.91 -10.82
C THR A 45 11.13 -8.66 -10.39
N PRO A 46 11.92 -7.87 -11.15
CA PRO A 46 13.27 -7.49 -10.72
C PRO A 46 13.23 -6.84 -9.34
N ALA A 47 14.18 -7.17 -8.46
CA ALA A 47 14.16 -6.70 -7.07
C ALA A 47 14.08 -5.16 -6.94
N ALA A 48 14.72 -4.43 -7.87
CA ALA A 48 14.68 -2.97 -7.93
C ALA A 48 13.29 -2.39 -8.23
N ASP A 49 12.39 -3.17 -8.84
CA ASP A 49 11.05 -2.72 -9.24
C ASP A 49 9.96 -3.17 -8.24
N VAL A 50 10.30 -4.00 -7.25
CA VAL A 50 9.29 -4.62 -6.38
C VAL A 50 8.60 -3.58 -5.50
N ASP A 51 9.34 -2.62 -4.93
CA ASP A 51 8.78 -1.55 -4.08
C ASP A 51 7.75 -0.76 -4.88
N ASP A 52 8.14 -0.26 -6.05
CA ASP A 52 7.27 0.53 -6.93
C ASP A 52 6.01 -0.25 -7.33
N LEU A 53 6.16 -1.53 -7.69
CA LEU A 53 5.05 -2.38 -8.10
C LEU A 53 4.06 -2.67 -6.96
N VAL A 54 4.57 -2.88 -5.74
CA VAL A 54 3.73 -3.08 -4.54
C VAL A 54 3.03 -1.77 -4.16
N GLN A 55 3.72 -0.64 -4.26
CA GLN A 55 3.12 0.68 -4.01
C GLN A 55 2.01 0.98 -5.02
N GLU A 56 2.23 0.75 -6.32
CA GLU A 56 1.19 0.90 -7.34
C GLU A 56 -0.02 -0.01 -7.07
N CYS A 57 0.22 -1.25 -6.62
CA CYS A 57 -0.84 -2.16 -6.19
C CYS A 57 -1.70 -1.55 -5.07
N PHE A 58 -1.08 -0.96 -4.04
CA PHE A 58 -1.82 -0.31 -2.95
C PHE A 58 -2.52 0.97 -3.39
N VAL A 59 -1.96 1.76 -4.31
CA VAL A 59 -2.67 2.91 -4.89
C VAL A 59 -3.95 2.45 -5.63
N VAL A 60 -3.86 1.36 -6.41
CA VAL A 60 -5.04 0.79 -7.09
C VAL A 60 -6.02 0.21 -6.07
N ALA A 61 -5.54 -0.43 -5.01
CA ALA A 61 -6.37 -0.96 -3.94
C ALA A 61 -7.12 0.16 -3.21
N LEU A 62 -6.45 1.26 -2.85
CA LEU A 62 -7.07 2.39 -2.15
C LEU A 62 -8.22 2.99 -2.97
N ARG A 63 -8.03 3.15 -4.28
CA ARG A 63 -9.06 3.65 -5.21
C ARG A 63 -10.27 2.72 -5.37
N ARG A 64 -10.15 1.46 -4.94
CA ARG A 64 -11.20 0.43 -5.03
C ARG A 64 -11.67 -0.02 -3.65
N PHE A 65 -11.16 0.60 -2.59
CA PHE A 65 -11.38 0.17 -1.22
C PHE A 65 -12.85 0.38 -0.81
N ASP A 66 -13.50 1.41 -1.34
CA ASP A 66 -14.93 1.69 -1.22
C ASP A 66 -15.83 0.54 -1.66
N ARG A 67 -15.36 -0.29 -2.61
CA ARG A 67 -16.10 -1.44 -3.16
C ARG A 67 -15.65 -2.77 -2.56
N PHE A 68 -14.61 -2.76 -1.73
CA PHE A 68 -14.12 -3.97 -1.09
C PHE A 68 -14.92 -4.23 0.18
N ASP A 69 -15.77 -5.27 0.13
CA ASP A 69 -16.47 -5.76 1.31
C ASP A 69 -15.75 -7.02 1.86
N PRO A 70 -15.00 -6.90 2.97
CA PRO A 70 -14.36 -8.06 3.60
C PRO A 70 -15.36 -9.06 4.19
N GLN A 71 -16.62 -8.67 4.43
CA GLN A 71 -17.67 -9.54 4.97
C GLN A 71 -18.39 -10.34 3.86
N ALA A 72 -18.29 -9.91 2.60
CA ALA A 72 -18.85 -10.62 1.45
C ALA A 72 -18.09 -11.92 1.06
N GLY A 73 -17.15 -12.38 1.90
CA GLY A 73 -16.44 -13.65 1.76
C GLY A 73 -15.13 -13.60 0.95
N ALA A 74 -14.80 -12.47 0.34
CA ALA A 74 -13.52 -12.30 -0.35
C ALA A 74 -12.39 -12.00 0.65
N ARG A 75 -11.39 -12.89 0.73
CA ARG A 75 -10.19 -12.64 1.54
C ARG A 75 -9.40 -11.46 0.96
N ALA A 76 -9.00 -10.52 1.84
CA ALA A 76 -8.16 -9.38 1.49
C ALA A 76 -6.90 -9.76 0.70
N SER A 77 -6.22 -10.83 1.10
CA SER A 77 -5.03 -11.34 0.41
C SER A 77 -5.32 -11.78 -1.04
N THR A 78 -6.45 -12.45 -1.28
CA THR A 78 -6.86 -12.87 -2.63
C THR A 78 -7.17 -11.65 -3.51
N TRP A 79 -7.89 -10.67 -2.96
CA TRP A 79 -8.23 -9.44 -3.67
C TRP A 79 -6.99 -8.62 -4.02
N LEU A 80 -6.09 -8.41 -3.07
CA LEU A 80 -4.82 -7.72 -3.29
C LEU A 80 -3.92 -8.47 -4.28
N PHE A 81 -3.85 -9.81 -4.20
CA PHE A 81 -3.09 -10.60 -5.17
C PHE A 81 -3.63 -10.46 -6.60
N ALA A 82 -4.95 -10.38 -6.77
CA ALA A 82 -5.56 -10.13 -8.07
C ALA A 82 -5.20 -8.73 -8.63
N ILE A 83 -5.13 -7.72 -7.78
CA ILE A 83 -4.65 -6.38 -8.16
C ILE A 83 -3.17 -6.43 -8.55
N LEU A 84 -2.32 -7.02 -7.70
CA LEU A 84 -0.89 -7.16 -7.91
C LEU A 84 -0.57 -7.82 -9.26
N ARG A 85 -1.28 -8.91 -9.60
CA ARG A 85 -1.12 -9.61 -10.87
C ARG A 85 -1.44 -8.73 -12.09
N ASN A 86 -2.44 -7.85 -11.97
CA ASN A 86 -2.79 -6.92 -13.04
C ASN A 86 -1.74 -5.81 -13.20
N VAL A 87 -1.25 -5.26 -12.09
CA VAL A 87 -0.17 -4.25 -12.08
C VAL A 87 1.10 -4.85 -12.69
N GLN A 88 1.53 -6.03 -12.25
CA GLN A 88 2.72 -6.71 -12.76
C GLN A 88 2.66 -6.94 -14.28
N ARG A 89 1.51 -7.39 -14.79
CA ARG A 89 1.31 -7.59 -16.23
C ARG A 89 1.47 -6.28 -17.02
N ASN A 90 1.00 -5.16 -16.47
CA ASN A 90 1.13 -3.85 -17.10
C ASN A 90 2.59 -3.36 -17.04
N HIS A 91 3.26 -3.53 -15.90
CA HIS A 91 4.69 -3.23 -15.73
C HIS A 91 5.55 -3.98 -16.75
N ALA A 92 5.38 -5.30 -16.85
CA ALA A 92 6.13 -6.14 -17.79
C ALA A 92 5.88 -5.74 -19.26
N ARG A 93 4.66 -5.31 -19.62
CA ARG A 93 4.35 -4.78 -20.96
C ARG A 93 5.02 -3.44 -21.23
N SER A 94 5.15 -2.59 -20.21
CA SER A 94 5.83 -1.30 -20.31
C SER A 94 7.32 -1.47 -20.59
N LEU A 95 8.00 -2.35 -19.83
CA LEU A 95 9.42 -2.65 -20.00
C LEU A 95 9.72 -3.20 -21.39
N ARG A 96 8.89 -4.13 -21.91
CA ARG A 96 9.05 -4.68 -23.26
C ARG A 96 8.91 -3.65 -24.39
N ARG A 97 8.24 -2.51 -24.16
CA ARG A 97 8.13 -1.43 -25.16
C ARG A 97 9.30 -0.46 -25.14
N ARG A 98 10.07 -0.45 -24.04
CA ARG A 98 11.21 0.46 -23.84
C ARG A 98 12.56 -0.19 -24.21
N ALA A 99 12.59 -1.51 -24.36
CA ALA A 99 13.73 -2.30 -24.81
C ALA A 99 13.66 -2.51 -26.33
#